data_AF-A0A9Q0CIZ1-F1
#
_entry.id   AF-A0A9Q0CIZ1-F1
#
_cell.length_a   1.000
_cell.length_b   1.000
_cell.length_c   1.000
_cell.angle_alpha   90.00
_cell.angle_beta   90.00
_cell.angle_gamma   90.00
#
_symmetry.space_group_name_H-M   'P 1'
#
loop_
_entity.id
_entity.type
_entity.pdbx_description
1 polymer ?
#
loop_
_entity_poly.entity_id
_entity_poly.type
_entity_poly.pdbx_seq_one_letter_code
_entity_poly.pdbx_strand_id
1 'polypeptide(L)'
;MHSTRPLLSRSGFGGGGAMNLRPENLGQEALRLTGNLCFALFVFAVLVFTLIAATYHPDDPFLHPSSSHLTSFLTSTSNSTFISTATDSAPLLTGEDFINSSVVPIPDPSTDPAPDLSSSTDSTSSDSSTVDLSTSDLSDSAAQTLDQDDTSPSCDVNVPIKCSDRDVFNVMMRATIDGFPDVHIYRFGKPVPAGPPTNPTQCDMAWRFKPKNAKRAALYKDYRRFDISRSTNCSYSVLNIGDYHTGVNARKKKGGKKSGRSDNNFKIIGVAKPIIVPIVGETVNDTLPVVESESKFSTGKYVVYKGGGDRCKSMNHYLWSFLCSLGEAQYLNRTLVMDLTICLNNKYTSSKQNEEGKDFRFYFDFEHLRDSASVIDQHQFWEDWKLWQKKDKLSMHLVEDFHVTPMKLANVKDTLIMRKFGAVEPDNYWYRVCEGETESVIQRPWHLLWKSRRLMDIVSGIASKMNWDFDSAHVVRGDKAKNPALWPNLAADTSPDSLLSTLGDKIDNGRNLYIATDEPDTSFFDPLKDKYTTHFLDDYKELWSENSDWYIETKNLNNGIPVEFDGYMRGEVDMEVFLRGKKQIETFNDLTSDCKDGINTCKNNS
;
A
#
# COMPACT_ATOMS: atom_id res chain seq x y z
N MET A 1 -24.10 -40.20 -67.02
CA MET A 1 -23.78 -40.99 -68.22
C MET A 1 -23.36 -42.39 -67.80
N HIS A 2 -23.82 -43.38 -68.55
CA HIS A 2 -23.58 -44.83 -68.51
C HIS A 2 -22.35 -45.31 -67.72
N SER A 3 -22.52 -46.23 -66.76
CA SER A 3 -22.77 -47.68 -66.92
C SER A 3 -21.51 -48.48 -67.23
N THR A 4 -21.03 -49.19 -66.20
CA THR A 4 -20.62 -50.62 -66.19
C THR A 4 -19.56 -51.12 -67.17
N ARG A 5 -18.53 -51.81 -66.66
CA ARG A 5 -18.41 -53.30 -66.65
C ARG A 5 -17.05 -53.82 -66.08
N PRO A 6 -16.95 -55.12 -65.72
CA PRO A 6 -16.27 -55.62 -64.52
C PRO A 6 -15.32 -56.83 -64.78
N LEU A 7 -15.11 -57.69 -63.75
CA LEU A 7 -14.60 -59.09 -63.72
C LEU A 7 -13.10 -59.21 -63.34
N LEU A 8 -12.64 -60.13 -62.46
CA LEU A 8 -12.90 -61.57 -62.35
C LEU A 8 -12.45 -62.17 -60.97
N SER A 9 -13.15 -63.25 -60.55
CA SER A 9 -12.64 -64.55 -59.99
C SER A 9 -12.05 -64.62 -58.56
N ARG A 10 -12.20 -65.67 -57.71
CA ARG A 10 -13.05 -66.88 -57.54
C ARG A 10 -12.49 -67.68 -56.35
N SER A 11 -13.30 -68.06 -55.36
CA SER A 11 -13.24 -69.27 -54.47
C SER A 11 -14.17 -69.02 -53.27
N GLY A 12 -15.01 -69.89 -52.73
CA GLY A 12 -15.38 -71.28 -52.96
C GLY A 12 -15.87 -71.85 -51.60
N PHE A 13 -17.15 -72.26 -51.51
CA PHE A 13 -17.82 -73.14 -50.51
C PHE A 13 -17.66 -72.82 -49.00
N GLY A 14 -18.64 -72.91 -48.11
CA GLY A 14 -20.00 -73.42 -48.08
C GLY A 14 -20.49 -73.25 -46.62
N GLY A 15 -21.76 -72.99 -46.39
CA GLY A 15 -22.57 -73.97 -45.66
C GLY A 15 -23.19 -73.33 -44.41
N GLY A 16 -24.51 -73.41 -44.32
CA GLY A 16 -25.31 -72.71 -43.32
C GLY A 16 -25.17 -73.24 -41.89
N GLY A 17 -25.63 -72.41 -40.96
CA GLY A 17 -25.73 -72.74 -39.55
C GLY A 17 -26.20 -71.54 -38.77
N ALA A 18 -27.50 -71.24 -38.85
CA ALA A 18 -28.14 -70.31 -37.94
C ALA A 18 -28.04 -70.87 -36.52
N MET A 19 -27.19 -70.27 -35.69
CA MET A 19 -27.29 -70.39 -34.24
C MET A 19 -27.75 -69.04 -33.69
N ASN A 20 -29.04 -68.97 -33.38
CA ASN A 20 -29.56 -68.03 -32.40
C ASN A 20 -28.93 -68.39 -31.05
N LEU A 21 -27.96 -67.59 -30.60
CA LEU A 21 -27.58 -67.53 -29.19
C LEU A 21 -27.52 -66.06 -28.75
N ARG A 22 -28.15 -65.86 -27.59
CA ARG A 22 -28.65 -64.65 -26.97
C ARG A 22 -27.55 -63.70 -26.45
N PRO A 23 -27.91 -62.45 -26.10
CA PRO A 23 -27.08 -61.26 -26.13
C PRO A 23 -26.26 -61.06 -24.86
N GLU A 24 -25.37 -61.99 -24.53
CA GLU A 24 -24.62 -61.96 -23.26
C GLU A 24 -23.11 -61.65 -23.46
N ASN A 25 -22.59 -61.69 -24.69
CA ASN A 25 -21.16 -61.45 -24.99
C ASN A 25 -20.88 -60.24 -25.89
N LEU A 26 -21.91 -59.47 -26.30
CA LEU A 26 -21.71 -58.19 -27.00
C LEU A 26 -21.05 -57.13 -26.11
N GLY A 27 -21.15 -57.25 -24.79
CA GLY A 27 -20.58 -56.28 -23.85
C GLY A 27 -19.05 -56.28 -23.82
N GLN A 28 -18.40 -57.44 -23.82
CA GLN A 28 -16.94 -57.52 -23.72
C GLN A 28 -16.22 -57.12 -25.01
N GLU A 29 -16.79 -57.43 -26.17
CA GLU A 29 -16.23 -57.04 -27.46
C GLU A 29 -16.50 -55.56 -27.77
N ALA A 30 -17.68 -55.04 -27.41
CA ALA A 30 -17.98 -53.61 -27.47
C ALA A 30 -17.15 -52.77 -26.48
N LEU A 31 -16.88 -53.27 -25.27
CA LEU A 31 -16.00 -52.61 -24.29
C LEU A 31 -14.55 -52.56 -24.77
N ARG A 32 -14.05 -53.60 -25.45
CA ARG A 32 -12.72 -53.59 -26.06
C ARG A 32 -12.64 -52.63 -27.25
N LEU A 33 -13.66 -52.59 -28.09
CA LEU A 33 -13.71 -51.67 -29.23
C LEU A 33 -13.83 -50.21 -28.76
N THR A 34 -14.64 -49.96 -27.71
CA THR A 34 -14.81 -48.65 -27.08
C THR A 34 -13.53 -48.23 -26.35
N GLY A 35 -12.87 -49.16 -25.66
CA GLY A 35 -11.58 -48.91 -25.00
C GLY A 35 -10.47 -48.55 -25.99
N ASN A 36 -10.38 -49.27 -27.11
CA ASN A 36 -9.42 -48.97 -28.17
C ASN A 36 -9.73 -47.66 -28.89
N LEU A 37 -11.02 -47.33 -29.08
CA LEU A 37 -11.44 -46.06 -29.67
C LEU A 37 -11.14 -44.88 -28.73
N CYS A 38 -11.43 -45.01 -27.44
CA CYS A 38 -11.09 -44.01 -26.42
C CYS A 38 -9.58 -43.85 -26.28
N PHE A 39 -8.81 -44.95 -26.35
CA PHE A 39 -7.35 -44.89 -26.33
C PHE A 39 -6.79 -44.23 -27.59
N ALA A 40 -7.34 -44.51 -28.77
CA ALA A 40 -6.95 -43.83 -30.01
C ALA A 40 -7.28 -42.34 -29.99
N LEU A 41 -8.46 -41.96 -29.48
CA LEU A 41 -8.83 -40.55 -29.29
C LEU A 41 -7.95 -39.85 -28.26
N PHE A 42 -7.56 -40.55 -27.19
CA PHE A 42 -6.63 -40.05 -26.19
C PHE A 42 -5.24 -39.82 -26.78
N VAL A 43 -4.69 -40.80 -27.51
CA VAL A 43 -3.39 -40.66 -28.18
C VAL A 43 -3.42 -39.54 -29.23
N PHE A 44 -4.52 -39.42 -29.97
CA PHE A 44 -4.72 -38.32 -30.92
C PHE A 44 -4.79 -36.95 -30.22
N ALA A 45 -5.51 -36.85 -29.10
CA ALA A 45 -5.57 -35.62 -28.31
C ALA A 45 -4.20 -35.23 -27.72
N VAL A 46 -3.43 -36.22 -27.25
CA VAL A 46 -2.06 -36.00 -26.76
C VAL A 46 -1.14 -35.53 -27.88
N LEU A 47 -1.25 -36.09 -29.09
CA LEU A 47 -0.50 -35.65 -30.27
C LEU A 47 -0.88 -34.22 -30.69
N VAL A 48 -2.17 -33.89 -30.71
CA VAL A 48 -2.63 -32.52 -31.00
C VAL A 48 -2.14 -31.54 -29.93
N PHE A 49 -2.17 -31.90 -28.65
CA PHE A 49 -1.70 -31.05 -27.57
C PHE A 49 -0.18 -30.86 -27.60
N THR A 50 0.60 -31.91 -27.91
CA THR A 50 2.06 -31.79 -28.07
C THR A 50 2.43 -30.99 -29.32
N LEU A 51 1.65 -31.05 -30.38
CA LEU A 51 1.87 -30.24 -31.57
C LEU A 51 1.50 -28.77 -31.34
N ILE A 52 0.42 -28.49 -30.59
CA ILE A 52 0.08 -27.13 -30.12
C ILE A 52 1.20 -26.61 -29.20
N ALA A 53 1.64 -27.37 -28.19
CA ALA A 53 2.72 -26.96 -27.29
C ALA A 53 4.07 -26.74 -28.00
N ALA A 54 4.38 -27.52 -29.05
CA ALA A 54 5.62 -27.35 -29.82
C ALA A 54 5.56 -26.19 -30.83
N THR A 55 4.37 -25.69 -31.18
CA THR A 55 4.17 -24.63 -32.19
C THR A 55 3.60 -23.33 -31.62
N TYR A 56 3.22 -23.31 -30.33
CA TYR A 56 2.66 -22.13 -29.67
C TYR A 56 3.75 -21.28 -29.03
N HIS A 57 4.12 -20.19 -29.71
CA HIS A 57 4.75 -19.03 -29.09
C HIS A 57 3.71 -17.90 -29.02
N PRO A 58 3.32 -17.45 -27.82
CA PRO A 58 2.85 -16.10 -27.65
C PRO A 58 3.79 -15.36 -26.70
N ASP A 59 4.77 -14.68 -27.27
CA ASP A 59 5.28 -13.46 -26.65
C ASP A 59 4.23 -12.37 -26.94
N ASP A 60 3.35 -12.11 -25.97
CA ASP A 60 2.59 -10.86 -25.91
C ASP A 60 2.52 -10.37 -24.45
N PRO A 61 3.23 -9.27 -24.09
CA PRO A 61 3.53 -8.90 -22.70
C PRO A 61 2.45 -8.04 -22.02
N PHE A 62 1.16 -8.21 -22.36
CA PHE A 62 0.12 -7.26 -21.92
C PHE A 62 -1.14 -7.83 -21.25
N LEU A 63 -1.28 -9.16 -21.05
CA LEU A 63 -2.52 -9.72 -20.50
C LEU A 63 -2.34 -10.81 -19.43
N HIS A 64 -1.55 -10.50 -18.39
CA HIS A 64 -1.72 -11.13 -17.08
C HIS A 64 -2.02 -10.06 -16.01
N PRO A 65 -3.20 -10.05 -15.39
CA PRO A 65 -3.29 -9.55 -14.03
C PRO A 65 -2.47 -10.52 -13.18
N SER A 66 -1.39 -10.01 -12.56
CA SER A 66 -0.52 -10.75 -11.64
C SER A 66 -1.28 -11.12 -10.36
N SER A 67 -2.27 -12.02 -10.47
CA SER A 67 -3.00 -12.57 -9.32
C SER A 67 -2.34 -13.84 -8.79
N SER A 68 -1.52 -14.56 -9.56
CA SER A 68 -0.91 -15.82 -9.11
C SER A 68 0.13 -15.63 -7.99
N HIS A 69 0.89 -14.53 -7.99
CA HIS A 69 1.85 -14.22 -6.92
C HIS A 69 1.17 -13.71 -5.64
N LEU A 70 0.02 -13.02 -5.79
CA LEU A 70 -0.84 -12.59 -4.69
C LEU A 70 -1.60 -13.77 -4.07
N THR A 71 -2.16 -14.67 -4.87
CA THR A 71 -2.85 -15.85 -4.35
C THR A 71 -1.85 -16.81 -3.71
N SER A 72 -0.68 -17.06 -4.31
CA SER A 72 0.39 -17.90 -3.74
C SER A 72 0.87 -17.43 -2.36
N PHE A 73 0.92 -16.12 -2.11
CA PHE A 73 1.31 -15.56 -0.80
C PHE A 73 0.12 -15.46 0.18
N LEU A 74 -1.09 -15.14 -0.30
CA LEU A 74 -2.30 -15.11 0.54
C LEU A 74 -2.84 -16.51 0.88
N THR A 75 -2.47 -17.55 0.12
CA THR A 75 -2.76 -18.97 0.37
C THR A 75 -1.53 -19.76 0.77
N SER A 76 -0.38 -19.10 1.01
CA SER A 76 0.81 -19.74 1.55
C SER A 76 0.48 -20.20 2.97
N THR A 77 0.27 -21.51 3.13
CA THR A 77 0.30 -22.22 4.40
C THR A 77 1.69 -22.06 5.01
N SER A 78 1.94 -20.93 5.65
CA SER A 78 3.17 -20.68 6.38
C SER A 78 3.08 -21.44 7.70
N ASN A 79 3.82 -22.55 7.78
CA ASN A 79 4.02 -23.34 8.99
C ASN A 79 4.44 -22.39 10.13
N SER A 80 3.68 -22.37 11.24
CA SER A 80 3.79 -21.42 12.35
C SER A 80 4.99 -21.70 13.29
N THR A 81 6.17 -21.90 12.73
CA THR A 81 7.40 -21.99 13.52
C THR A 81 8.04 -20.61 13.62
N PHE A 82 7.51 -19.77 14.52
CA PHE A 82 8.21 -18.56 14.95
C PHE A 82 9.49 -18.99 15.68
N ILE A 83 10.60 -19.06 14.95
CA ILE A 83 11.91 -19.17 15.58
C ILE A 83 12.14 -17.84 16.28
N SER A 84 12.19 -17.90 17.60
CA SER A 84 12.52 -16.78 18.49
C SER A 84 13.99 -16.37 18.35
N THR A 85 14.40 -15.94 17.16
CA THR A 85 15.67 -15.25 16.96
C THR A 85 15.41 -13.74 16.97
N ALA A 86 16.28 -13.02 17.66
CA ALA A 86 16.14 -11.62 18.03
C ALA A 86 16.16 -10.62 16.84
N THR A 87 16.00 -11.07 15.59
CA THR A 87 16.18 -10.26 14.38
C THR A 87 15.28 -10.72 13.23
N ASP A 88 13.96 -10.77 13.48
CA ASP A 88 12.96 -10.60 12.42
C ASP A 88 12.99 -9.14 11.94
N SER A 89 14.01 -8.78 11.18
CA SER A 89 14.18 -7.47 10.50
C SER A 89 13.32 -7.37 9.23
N ALA A 90 12.35 -8.28 9.06
CA ALA A 90 11.40 -8.26 7.96
C ALA A 90 10.09 -7.62 8.47
N PRO A 91 9.81 -6.36 8.12
CA PRO A 91 8.50 -5.79 8.38
C PRO A 91 7.46 -6.53 7.53
N LEU A 92 6.29 -6.71 8.12
CA LEU A 92 5.15 -7.33 7.45
C LEU A 92 4.66 -6.40 6.35
N LEU A 93 4.41 -6.97 5.16
CA LEU A 93 3.66 -6.28 4.13
C LEU A 93 2.26 -5.97 4.69
N THR A 94 1.92 -4.68 4.68
CA THR A 94 0.65 -4.15 5.15
C THR A 94 -0.30 -3.95 3.98
N GLY A 95 -1.57 -3.63 4.25
CA GLY A 95 -2.59 -3.61 3.20
C GLY A 95 -2.28 -2.67 2.02
N GLU A 96 -1.56 -1.59 2.28
CA GLU A 96 -1.07 -0.65 1.27
C GLU A 96 -0.05 -1.26 0.29
N ASP A 97 0.68 -2.30 0.70
CA ASP A 97 1.66 -3.01 -0.13
C ASP A 97 1.00 -3.87 -1.22
N PHE A 98 -0.26 -4.25 -1.02
CA PHE A 98 -1.00 -5.14 -1.91
C PHE A 98 -1.89 -4.39 -2.92
N ILE A 99 -1.93 -3.05 -2.86
CA ILE A 99 -2.66 -2.24 -3.84
C ILE A 99 -1.84 -2.15 -5.13
N ASN A 100 -1.94 -3.18 -5.97
CA ASN A 100 -1.23 -3.24 -7.25
C ASN A 100 -1.97 -2.43 -8.34
N SER A 101 -1.19 -1.72 -9.17
CA SER A 101 -1.67 -0.76 -10.17
C SER A 101 -2.34 -1.42 -11.38
N SER A 102 -3.55 -1.97 -11.23
CA SER A 102 -4.41 -2.31 -12.37
C SER A 102 -5.29 -1.12 -12.75
N VAL A 103 -4.68 0.02 -13.08
CA VAL A 103 -5.37 1.16 -13.70
C VAL A 103 -4.64 1.49 -14.99
N VAL A 104 -5.11 0.86 -16.07
CA VAL A 104 -4.81 1.20 -17.45
C VAL A 104 -5.29 2.64 -17.72
N PRO A 105 -4.54 3.46 -18.47
CA PRO A 105 -5.01 4.77 -18.92
C PRO A 105 -6.25 4.60 -19.80
N ILE A 106 -7.31 5.34 -19.51
CA ILE A 106 -8.49 5.41 -20.38
C ILE A 106 -8.03 5.95 -21.74
N PRO A 107 -8.11 5.17 -22.83
CA PRO A 107 -7.88 5.66 -24.18
C PRO A 107 -9.12 6.43 -24.63
N ASP A 108 -8.89 7.59 -25.23
CA ASP A 108 -9.89 8.39 -25.94
C ASP A 108 -10.46 7.58 -27.13
N PRO A 109 -11.79 7.47 -27.34
CA PRO A 109 -12.33 6.71 -28.45
C PRO A 109 -12.55 7.60 -29.67
N SER A 110 -11.66 7.55 -30.66
CA SER A 110 -12.04 7.49 -32.09
C SER A 110 -10.82 7.35 -33.04
N THR A 111 -10.54 6.09 -33.36
CA THR A 111 -10.16 5.47 -34.64
C THR A 111 -9.60 6.31 -35.82
N ASP A 112 -8.36 5.96 -36.18
CA ASP A 112 -7.59 6.03 -37.45
C ASP A 112 -8.36 5.67 -38.76
N PRO A 113 -7.84 5.93 -40.02
CA PRO A 113 -6.42 5.80 -40.44
C PRO A 113 -5.84 6.78 -41.51
N ALA A 114 -4.50 6.71 -41.60
CA ALA A 114 -3.53 7.23 -42.60
C ALA A 114 -3.91 6.94 -44.10
N PRO A 115 -3.22 7.44 -45.17
CA PRO A 115 -1.79 7.78 -45.21
C PRO A 115 -1.26 8.89 -46.20
N ASP A 116 0.03 9.18 -46.00
CA ASP A 116 1.11 9.38 -47.00
C ASP A 116 1.52 10.76 -47.58
N LEU A 117 2.85 10.90 -47.59
CA LEU A 117 3.75 11.56 -48.55
C LEU A 117 4.18 13.04 -48.44
N SER A 118 5.44 13.17 -47.99
CA SER A 118 6.55 14.00 -48.50
C SER A 118 6.65 15.53 -48.25
N SER A 119 7.83 15.84 -47.70
CA SER A 119 8.79 16.89 -48.09
C SER A 119 8.58 18.34 -47.67
N SER A 120 9.53 18.75 -46.80
CA SER A 120 10.41 19.93 -46.89
C SER A 120 9.88 21.35 -46.61
N THR A 121 10.74 22.03 -45.84
CA THR A 121 11.08 23.47 -45.85
C THR A 121 10.14 24.49 -45.19
N ASP A 122 10.61 24.93 -44.03
CA ASP A 122 11.09 26.30 -43.77
C ASP A 122 10.10 27.39 -43.32
N SER A 123 10.52 28.02 -42.22
CA SER A 123 10.38 29.44 -41.86
C SER A 123 9.02 30.06 -41.47
N THR A 124 9.10 30.74 -40.32
CA THR A 124 8.55 32.07 -39.96
C THR A 124 7.09 32.25 -39.51
N SER A 125 7.01 32.62 -38.22
CA SER A 125 6.31 33.77 -37.60
C SER A 125 4.78 33.92 -37.67
N SER A 126 4.22 33.96 -36.45
CA SER A 126 3.24 34.92 -35.91
C SER A 126 1.81 35.00 -36.47
N ASP A 127 0.91 34.70 -35.54
CA ASP A 127 -0.31 35.44 -35.15
C ASP A 127 -1.66 35.25 -35.86
N SER A 128 -2.67 35.05 -34.99
CA SER A 128 -4.10 35.41 -35.09
C SER A 128 -4.93 34.60 -36.11
N SER A 129 -6.17 34.14 -35.85
CA SER A 129 -7.21 34.57 -34.93
C SER A 129 -8.27 33.45 -34.76
N THR A 130 -8.77 33.29 -33.53
CA THR A 130 -10.18 33.13 -33.11
C THR A 130 -11.15 32.25 -33.90
N VAL A 131 -11.78 31.27 -33.22
CA VAL A 131 -13.25 31.18 -33.10
C VAL A 131 -13.63 30.63 -31.72
N ASP A 132 -14.67 31.23 -31.16
CA ASP A 132 -15.25 31.16 -29.82
C ASP A 132 -15.73 29.79 -29.33
N LEU A 133 -15.72 29.61 -28.00
CA LEU A 133 -16.79 28.87 -27.34
C LEU A 133 -17.28 29.58 -26.07
N SER A 134 -18.59 29.75 -26.09
CA SER A 134 -19.46 30.64 -25.33
C SER A 134 -19.72 30.26 -23.87
N THR A 135 -20.03 31.32 -23.13
CA THR A 135 -20.48 31.50 -21.75
C THR A 135 -21.87 30.94 -21.40
N SER A 136 -22.03 30.49 -20.15
CA SER A 136 -23.25 30.56 -19.30
C SER A 136 -22.88 29.98 -17.91
N ASP A 137 -23.06 30.57 -16.74
CA ASP A 137 -23.84 31.71 -16.26
C ASP A 137 -23.19 32.29 -14.99
N LEU A 138 -23.15 33.62 -14.86
CA LEU A 138 -23.73 34.38 -13.73
C LEU A 138 -23.42 35.87 -13.93
N SER A 139 -24.41 36.57 -14.46
CA SER A 139 -24.58 38.02 -14.44
C SER A 139 -25.06 38.48 -13.06
N ASP A 140 -24.44 39.52 -12.48
CA ASP A 140 -25.15 40.80 -12.32
C ASP A 140 -24.20 41.99 -12.06
N SER A 141 -24.07 42.82 -13.08
CA SER A 141 -24.18 44.29 -13.11
C SER A 141 -23.61 45.15 -11.97
N ALA A 142 -22.48 45.79 -12.25
CA ALA A 142 -22.34 47.24 -12.10
C ALA A 142 -21.37 47.77 -13.17
N ALA A 143 -21.92 48.31 -14.25
CA ALA A 143 -21.17 49.03 -15.27
C ALA A 143 -20.90 50.47 -14.80
N GLN A 144 -19.65 50.92 -14.92
CA GLN A 144 -19.36 52.31 -15.21
C GLN A 144 -18.04 52.41 -16.00
N THR A 145 -18.21 52.78 -17.26
CA THR A 145 -17.40 53.68 -18.09
C THR A 145 -15.92 53.38 -18.33
N LEU A 146 -15.65 53.14 -19.62
CA LEU A 146 -14.37 53.29 -20.30
C LEU A 146 -13.79 54.68 -20.06
N ASP A 147 -12.52 54.73 -19.68
CA ASP A 147 -11.56 55.68 -20.23
C ASP A 147 -10.31 54.90 -20.60
N GLN A 148 -9.95 55.00 -21.89
CA GLN A 148 -8.60 54.70 -22.36
C GLN A 148 -7.68 55.74 -21.75
N ASP A 149 -6.74 55.29 -20.94
CA ASP A 149 -5.53 56.06 -20.66
C ASP A 149 -4.32 55.19 -20.99
N ASP A 150 -3.60 55.63 -22.03
CA ASP A 150 -2.29 55.14 -22.44
C ASP A 150 -1.28 55.50 -21.34
N THR A 151 -1.30 54.74 -20.26
CA THR A 151 -0.23 54.74 -19.27
C THR A 151 0.15 53.29 -19.02
N SER A 152 1.36 52.90 -19.46
CA SER A 152 2.00 51.67 -18.99
C SER A 152 1.73 51.54 -17.48
N PRO A 153 1.12 50.45 -16.98
CA PRO A 153 0.88 50.33 -15.56
C PRO A 153 2.26 50.39 -14.92
N SER A 154 2.55 51.49 -14.23
CA SER A 154 3.74 51.61 -13.41
C SER A 154 3.67 50.42 -12.47
N CYS A 155 4.50 49.41 -12.74
CA CYS A 155 4.55 48.22 -11.91
C CYS A 155 5.30 48.58 -10.64
N ASP A 156 4.52 49.09 -9.69
CA ASP A 156 5.00 49.35 -8.36
C ASP A 156 5.37 48.00 -7.73
N VAL A 157 6.69 47.80 -7.63
CA VAL A 157 7.33 46.64 -7.03
C VAL A 157 7.00 46.52 -5.54
N ASN A 158 6.51 47.61 -4.92
CA ASN A 158 6.16 47.66 -3.51
C ASN A 158 4.70 47.24 -3.24
N VAL A 159 3.89 46.98 -4.28
CA VAL A 159 2.51 46.51 -4.10
C VAL A 159 2.51 45.04 -3.66
N PRO A 160 1.71 44.68 -2.64
CA PRO A 160 1.60 43.30 -2.21
C PRO A 160 1.19 42.32 -3.31
N ILE A 161 1.86 41.17 -3.35
CA ILE A 161 1.57 40.11 -4.31
C ILE A 161 0.25 39.44 -3.92
N LYS A 162 -0.68 39.42 -4.87
CA LYS A 162 -1.96 38.73 -4.70
C LYS A 162 -1.78 37.27 -5.12
N CYS A 163 -1.70 36.35 -4.15
CA CYS A 163 -1.55 34.91 -4.45
C CYS A 163 -2.67 34.30 -5.32
N SER A 164 -3.84 34.94 -5.36
CA SER A 164 -4.96 34.53 -6.22
C SER A 164 -4.82 34.98 -7.67
N ASP A 165 -3.75 35.71 -8.03
CA ASP A 165 -3.42 36.08 -9.39
C ASP A 165 -3.05 34.84 -10.22
N ARG A 166 -3.54 34.79 -11.46
CA ARG A 166 -3.33 33.68 -12.38
C ARG A 166 -1.86 33.56 -12.78
N ASP A 167 -1.17 34.68 -12.95
CA ASP A 167 0.23 34.67 -13.37
C ASP A 167 1.15 34.19 -12.24
N VAL A 168 0.87 34.59 -11.01
CA VAL A 168 1.54 34.07 -9.81
C VAL A 168 1.33 32.55 -9.71
N PHE A 169 0.10 32.07 -9.88
CA PHE A 169 -0.19 30.64 -9.85
C PHE A 169 0.58 29.87 -10.93
N ASN A 170 0.61 30.38 -12.16
CA ASN A 170 1.32 29.75 -13.28
C ASN A 170 2.83 29.65 -13.02
N VAL A 171 3.46 30.70 -12.49
CA VAL A 171 4.89 30.69 -12.16
C VAL A 171 5.19 29.70 -11.03
N MET A 172 4.34 29.62 -10.01
CA MET A 172 4.48 28.63 -8.93
C MET A 172 4.34 27.18 -9.44
N MET A 173 3.34 26.92 -10.31
CA MET A 173 3.17 25.60 -10.93
C MET A 173 4.41 25.21 -11.74
N ARG A 174 4.91 26.12 -12.58
CA ARG A 174 6.10 25.88 -13.40
C ARG A 174 7.33 25.60 -12.54
N ALA A 175 7.58 26.44 -11.53
CA ALA A 175 8.68 26.26 -10.60
C ALA A 175 8.60 24.91 -9.86
N THR A 176 7.39 24.43 -9.54
CA THR A 176 7.19 23.11 -8.92
C THR A 176 7.47 21.97 -9.90
N ILE A 177 7.00 22.06 -11.15
CA ILE A 177 7.24 21.02 -12.18
C ILE A 177 8.75 20.92 -12.48
N ASP A 178 9.42 22.07 -12.62
CA ASP A 178 10.85 22.14 -12.94
C ASP A 178 11.71 21.69 -11.74
N GLY A 179 11.27 21.97 -10.51
CA GLY A 179 11.97 21.59 -9.28
C GLY A 179 11.86 20.11 -8.89
N PHE A 180 10.81 19.40 -9.36
CA PHE A 180 10.57 18.00 -9.03
C PHE A 180 10.36 17.15 -10.29
N PRO A 181 11.41 16.92 -11.10
CA PRO A 181 11.29 16.20 -12.36
C PRO A 181 10.90 14.72 -12.19
N ASP A 182 11.16 14.12 -11.02
CA ASP A 182 10.90 12.70 -10.74
C ASP A 182 9.51 12.41 -10.17
N VAL A 183 8.66 13.44 -10.06
CA VAL A 183 7.26 13.28 -9.66
C VAL A 183 6.31 13.63 -10.78
N HIS A 184 5.21 12.89 -10.88
CA HIS A 184 4.08 13.20 -11.73
C HIS A 184 3.04 13.96 -10.90
N ILE A 185 2.85 15.25 -11.21
CA ILE A 185 1.89 16.10 -10.52
C ILE A 185 0.50 15.91 -11.15
N TYR A 186 -0.47 15.50 -10.35
CA TYR A 186 -1.85 15.28 -10.79
C TYR A 186 -2.72 16.53 -10.63
N ARG A 187 -2.48 17.29 -9.56
CA ARG A 187 -3.37 18.40 -9.21
C ARG A 187 -2.66 19.43 -8.36
N PHE A 188 -2.77 20.68 -8.75
CA PHE A 188 -2.42 21.83 -7.91
C PHE A 188 -3.64 22.33 -7.12
N GLY A 189 -3.39 22.74 -5.89
CA GLY A 189 -4.30 23.49 -5.04
C GLY A 189 -4.26 24.98 -5.38
N LYS A 190 -5.30 25.71 -5.00
CA LYS A 190 -5.32 27.17 -5.15
C LYS A 190 -4.27 27.79 -4.21
N PRO A 191 -3.39 28.69 -4.69
CA PRO A 191 -2.45 29.38 -3.82
C PRO A 191 -3.17 30.27 -2.83
N VAL A 192 -2.62 30.34 -1.62
CA VAL A 192 -3.15 31.16 -0.53
C VAL A 192 -2.03 32.00 0.08
N PRO A 193 -2.33 33.17 0.67
CA PRO A 193 -1.32 33.95 1.37
C PRO A 193 -0.69 33.18 2.54
N ALA A 194 0.63 33.33 2.70
CA ALA A 194 1.42 32.67 3.75
C ALA A 194 1.16 33.18 5.18
N GLY A 195 0.47 34.32 5.34
CA GLY A 195 0.16 34.89 6.64
C GLY A 195 -0.68 36.18 6.54
N PRO A 196 -0.82 36.93 7.64
CA PRO A 196 -1.39 38.28 7.64
C PRO A 196 -0.63 39.18 6.64
N PRO A 197 -1.16 40.37 6.27
CA PRO A 197 -0.61 41.23 5.21
C PRO A 197 0.83 41.75 5.42
N THR A 198 1.55 41.29 6.45
CA THR A 198 2.93 41.63 6.78
C THR A 198 3.98 40.99 5.88
N ASN A 199 3.67 39.87 5.22
CA ASN A 199 4.58 39.20 4.26
C ASN A 199 3.98 39.22 2.84
N PRO A 200 4.04 40.38 2.15
CA PRO A 200 3.35 40.60 0.89
C PRO A 200 3.83 39.74 -0.29
N THR A 201 4.94 39.01 -0.14
CA THR A 201 5.63 38.30 -1.23
C THR A 201 5.58 36.78 -1.11
N GLN A 202 4.91 36.26 -0.09
CA GLN A 202 4.90 34.82 0.21
C GLN A 202 3.53 34.19 -0.04
N CYS A 203 3.52 33.12 -0.83
CA CYS A 203 2.32 32.34 -1.13
C CYS A 203 2.54 30.87 -0.80
N ASP A 204 1.54 30.26 -0.16
CA ASP A 204 1.53 28.82 0.10
C ASP A 204 0.72 28.12 -1.00
N MET A 205 1.24 27.02 -1.54
CA MET A 205 0.53 26.17 -2.51
C MET A 205 0.74 24.71 -2.19
N ALA A 206 -0.33 23.93 -2.35
CA ALA A 206 -0.32 22.48 -2.19
C ALA A 206 -0.47 21.80 -3.56
N TRP A 207 0.04 20.59 -3.69
CA TRP A 207 -0.21 19.75 -4.85
C TRP A 207 -0.31 18.27 -4.47
N ARG A 208 -0.94 17.50 -5.35
CA ARG A 208 -0.98 16.04 -5.27
C ARG A 208 -0.14 15.43 -6.38
N PHE A 209 0.68 14.46 -6.04
CA PHE A 209 1.62 13.85 -6.97
C PHE A 209 1.77 12.34 -6.73
N LYS A 210 2.39 11.67 -7.69
CA LYS A 210 2.91 10.30 -7.56
C LYS A 210 4.36 10.28 -8.07
N PRO A 211 5.31 9.63 -7.40
CA PRO A 211 6.65 9.44 -7.94
C PRO A 211 6.57 8.60 -9.23
N LYS A 212 7.38 8.95 -10.25
CA LYS A 212 7.32 8.28 -11.57
C LYS A 212 7.58 6.77 -11.48
N ASN A 213 8.49 6.36 -10.60
CA ASN A 213 8.87 4.95 -10.40
C ASN A 213 8.12 4.29 -9.23
N ALA A 214 7.07 4.92 -8.69
CA ALA A 214 6.35 4.34 -7.56
C ALA A 214 5.58 3.08 -7.99
N LYS A 215 5.99 1.94 -7.42
CA LYS A 215 5.31 0.65 -7.56
C LYS A 215 3.90 0.67 -6.92
N ARG A 216 3.74 1.39 -5.80
CA ARG A 216 2.46 1.50 -5.08
C ARG A 216 1.51 2.51 -5.74
N ALA A 217 0.21 2.21 -5.67
CA ALA A 217 -0.87 3.08 -6.16
C ALA A 217 -1.29 4.16 -5.15
N ALA A 218 -0.36 4.76 -4.39
CA ALA A 218 -0.63 5.82 -3.43
C ALA A 218 -0.50 7.21 -4.07
N LEU A 219 -1.32 8.17 -3.62
CA LEU A 219 -1.14 9.58 -3.95
C LEU A 219 -0.50 10.30 -2.76
N TYR A 220 0.42 11.20 -3.05
CA TYR A 220 1.10 12.00 -2.04
C TYR A 220 0.63 13.44 -2.16
N LYS A 221 0.63 14.15 -1.04
CA LYS A 221 0.33 15.56 -0.97
C LYS A 221 1.51 16.28 -0.33
N ASP A 222 1.98 17.31 -1.01
CA ASP A 222 2.97 18.26 -0.47
C ASP A 222 2.34 19.66 -0.47
N TYR A 223 2.83 20.53 0.39
CA TYR A 223 2.44 21.92 0.47
C TYR A 223 3.62 22.75 0.94
N ARG A 224 3.99 23.74 0.13
CA ARG A 224 5.20 24.53 0.36
C ARG A 224 4.92 26.01 0.26
N ARG A 225 5.76 26.77 0.94
CA ARG A 225 5.81 28.24 0.85
C ARG A 225 6.69 28.64 -0.31
N PHE A 226 6.26 29.61 -1.09
CA PHE A 226 7.01 30.17 -2.22
C PHE A 226 7.31 31.63 -1.94
N ASP A 227 8.57 32.01 -2.09
CA ASP A 227 9.01 33.39 -2.08
C ASP A 227 8.95 33.92 -3.52
N ILE A 228 8.06 34.88 -3.78
CA ILE A 228 7.79 35.41 -5.12
C ILE A 228 8.34 36.82 -5.21
N SER A 229 8.99 37.13 -6.32
CA SER A 229 9.41 38.49 -6.66
C SER A 229 8.68 39.00 -7.88
N ARG A 230 8.51 40.33 -7.95
CA ARG A 230 7.96 41.04 -9.09
C ARG A 230 9.06 41.88 -9.72
N SER A 231 9.30 41.69 -11.01
CA SER A 231 10.29 42.47 -11.75
C SER A 231 9.71 43.78 -12.29
N THR A 232 10.58 44.69 -12.74
CA THR A 232 10.23 46.04 -13.22
C THR A 232 9.36 46.03 -14.48
N ASN A 233 9.38 44.94 -15.25
CA ASN A 233 8.51 44.66 -16.39
C ASN A 233 7.19 43.95 -16.00
N CYS A 234 6.79 44.01 -14.73
CA CYS A 234 5.55 43.42 -14.20
C CYS A 234 5.48 41.89 -14.16
N SER A 235 6.52 41.15 -14.56
CA SER A 235 6.49 39.68 -14.49
C SER A 235 6.80 39.17 -13.08
N TYR A 236 6.29 37.98 -12.76
CA TYR A 236 6.58 37.30 -11.49
C TYR A 236 7.65 36.22 -11.69
N SER A 237 8.48 36.02 -10.68
CA SER A 237 9.41 34.90 -10.61
C SER A 237 9.43 34.32 -9.20
N VAL A 238 9.65 33.01 -9.09
CA VAL A 238 9.86 32.34 -7.81
C VAL A 238 11.35 32.44 -7.47
N LEU A 239 11.67 33.06 -6.36
CA LEU A 239 13.04 33.16 -5.84
C LEU A 239 13.44 31.88 -5.12
N ASN A 240 12.51 31.34 -4.34
CA ASN A 240 12.76 30.18 -3.49
C ASN A 240 11.48 29.38 -3.27
N ILE A 241 11.66 28.06 -3.17
CA ILE A 241 10.63 27.13 -2.74
C ILE A 241 11.07 26.64 -1.37
N GLY A 242 10.22 26.82 -0.37
CA GLY A 242 10.48 26.38 0.99
C GLY A 242 10.62 24.86 1.11
N ASP A 243 10.93 24.41 2.32
CA ASP A 243 11.04 22.98 2.63
C ASP A 243 9.67 22.28 2.64
N TYR A 244 9.73 20.96 2.72
CA TYR A 244 8.55 20.10 2.86
C TYR A 244 7.61 20.61 3.95
N HIS A 245 6.32 20.72 3.63
CA HIS A 245 5.25 21.13 4.56
C HIS A 245 5.36 22.55 5.16
N THR A 246 6.22 23.43 4.62
CA THR A 246 6.27 24.85 5.03
C THR A 246 5.01 25.64 4.68
N GLY A 247 4.23 25.20 3.68
CA GLY A 247 3.05 25.88 3.15
C GLY A 247 1.77 25.65 3.96
N VAL A 248 1.82 25.83 5.28
CA VAL A 248 0.77 25.39 6.23
C VAL A 248 -0.62 25.94 5.93
N ASN A 249 -0.76 27.11 5.30
CA ASN A 249 -2.09 27.65 4.99
C ASN A 249 -2.74 26.94 3.79
N ALA A 250 -1.93 26.34 2.91
CA ALA A 250 -2.41 25.51 1.81
C ALA A 250 -2.78 24.08 2.26
N ARG A 251 -2.38 23.68 3.49
CA ARG A 251 -2.85 22.46 4.16
C ARG A 251 -4.34 22.64 4.48
N LYS A 252 -5.23 22.30 3.54
CA LYS A 252 -6.68 22.23 3.80
C LYS A 252 -6.93 21.46 5.10
N LYS A 253 -7.32 22.16 6.17
CA LYS A 253 -7.86 21.52 7.38
C LYS A 253 -9.23 20.97 7.01
N LYS A 254 -9.48 19.67 7.20
CA LYS A 254 -10.86 19.17 7.23
C LYS A 254 -11.54 19.92 8.37
N GLY A 255 -12.32 20.96 8.04
CA GLY A 255 -13.07 21.70 9.03
C GLY A 255 -13.95 20.70 9.79
N GLY A 256 -13.89 20.72 11.13
CA GLY A 256 -14.77 19.94 11.97
C GLY A 256 -16.21 20.29 11.65
N LYS A 257 -16.84 19.52 10.75
CA LYS A 257 -18.27 19.57 10.51
C LYS A 257 -18.90 18.40 11.24
N LYS A 258 -19.86 18.77 12.09
CA LYS A 258 -20.86 17.93 12.71
C LYS A 258 -21.20 16.72 11.82
N SER A 259 -21.23 15.55 12.46
CA SER A 259 -21.90 14.34 11.99
C SER A 259 -23.04 14.67 11.02
N GLY A 260 -22.99 14.07 9.83
CA GLY A 260 -24.11 14.05 8.89
C GLY A 260 -23.99 14.88 7.62
N ARG A 261 -22.85 14.86 6.90
CA ARG A 261 -22.87 14.93 5.42
C ARG A 261 -21.51 14.51 4.87
N SER A 262 -21.43 13.29 4.38
CA SER A 262 -20.36 12.92 3.45
C SER A 262 -20.49 13.78 2.20
N ASP A 263 -19.45 14.52 1.84
CA ASP A 263 -19.30 15.09 0.50
C ASP A 263 -18.98 13.96 -0.49
N ASN A 264 -19.93 13.03 -0.65
CA ASN A 264 -20.00 12.12 -1.78
C ASN A 264 -20.56 12.91 -2.96
N ASN A 265 -19.71 13.70 -3.61
CA ASN A 265 -19.99 14.13 -4.98
C ASN A 265 -18.87 13.66 -5.91
N PHE A 266 -18.73 12.34 -5.98
CA PHE A 266 -18.21 11.65 -7.15
C PHE A 266 -19.27 10.62 -7.55
N LYS A 267 -20.30 11.08 -8.25
CA LYS A 267 -21.33 10.21 -8.83
C LYS A 267 -20.77 9.68 -10.16
N ILE A 268 -19.93 8.65 -10.09
CA ILE A 268 -19.77 7.75 -11.24
C ILE A 268 -20.91 6.73 -11.16
N ILE A 269 -21.67 6.69 -12.24
CA ILE A 269 -22.81 5.79 -12.39
C ILE A 269 -22.27 4.38 -12.62
N GLY A 270 -22.53 3.49 -11.64
CA GLY A 270 -22.51 2.04 -11.83
C GLY A 270 -21.15 1.36 -11.74
N VAL A 271 -21.10 0.33 -10.87
CA VAL A 271 -20.08 -0.73 -10.72
C VAL A 271 -18.92 -0.43 -9.74
N ALA A 272 -18.84 -1.29 -8.71
CA ALA A 272 -17.83 -1.46 -7.66
C ALA A 272 -17.62 -0.30 -6.66
N LYS A 273 -17.49 -0.65 -5.36
CA LYS A 273 -17.08 0.29 -4.30
C LYS A 273 -15.77 1.00 -4.74
N PRO A 274 -15.65 2.33 -4.59
CA PRO A 274 -14.43 3.01 -5.01
C PRO A 274 -13.25 2.49 -4.19
N ILE A 275 -12.20 2.02 -4.88
CA ILE A 275 -10.91 1.70 -4.26
C ILE A 275 -10.38 3.00 -3.68
N ILE A 276 -10.34 3.11 -2.35
CA ILE A 276 -9.82 4.29 -1.65
C ILE A 276 -8.31 4.24 -1.80
N VAL A 277 -7.76 5.11 -2.65
CA VAL A 277 -6.31 5.31 -2.74
C VAL A 277 -5.85 6.06 -1.48
N PRO A 278 -4.88 5.54 -0.70
CA PRO A 278 -4.32 6.29 0.41
C PRO A 278 -3.73 7.62 -0.09
N ILE A 279 -4.09 8.71 0.59
CA ILE A 279 -3.48 10.03 0.37
C ILE A 279 -2.58 10.33 1.55
N VAL A 280 -1.27 10.24 1.35
CA VAL A 280 -0.24 10.59 2.34
C VAL A 280 -0.09 12.12 2.38
N GLY A 281 0.08 12.73 3.56
CA GLY A 281 0.14 14.18 3.76
C GLY A 281 -1.20 14.85 4.08
N GLU A 282 -2.27 14.09 4.37
CA GLU A 282 -3.54 14.62 4.88
C GLU A 282 -3.65 14.54 6.41
N THR A 283 -4.39 15.48 7.01
CA THR A 283 -4.60 15.52 8.47
C THR A 283 -5.30 14.26 8.95
N VAL A 284 -4.77 13.63 10.01
CA VAL A 284 -5.35 12.44 10.63
C VAL A 284 -6.55 12.81 11.50
N ASN A 285 -7.59 11.97 11.46
CA ASN A 285 -8.76 12.10 12.32
C ASN A 285 -8.69 11.08 13.46
N ASP A 286 -8.31 11.55 14.66
CA ASP A 286 -8.18 10.69 15.84
C ASP A 286 -9.50 10.44 16.59
N THR A 287 -10.63 10.94 16.07
CA THR A 287 -11.92 10.81 16.76
C THR A 287 -12.34 9.35 16.85
N LEU A 288 -12.57 8.86 18.07
CA LEU A 288 -13.06 7.51 18.30
C LEU A 288 -14.54 7.40 17.89
N PRO A 289 -14.97 6.27 17.30
CA PRO A 289 -16.37 6.05 16.99
C PRO A 289 -17.19 6.04 18.28
N VAL A 290 -18.20 6.89 18.33
CA VAL A 290 -19.25 6.83 19.35
C VAL A 290 -20.39 5.99 18.79
N VAL A 291 -20.91 5.08 19.60
CA VAL A 291 -22.10 4.30 19.22
C VAL A 291 -23.24 5.28 18.96
N GLU A 292 -23.73 5.28 17.71
CA GLU A 292 -24.67 6.31 17.24
C GLU A 292 -26.03 6.29 17.96
N SER A 293 -26.43 5.14 18.53
CA SER A 293 -27.66 5.01 19.32
C SER A 293 -27.73 3.69 20.09
N GLU A 294 -28.48 3.68 21.20
CA GLU A 294 -28.81 2.48 21.99
C GLU A 294 -29.41 1.36 21.12
N SER A 295 -30.34 1.68 20.23
CA SER A 295 -30.99 0.67 19.38
C SER A 295 -30.00 -0.05 18.45
N LYS A 296 -29.02 0.67 17.90
CA LYS A 296 -27.94 0.07 17.10
C LYS A 296 -27.02 -0.80 17.95
N PHE A 297 -26.74 -0.39 19.19
CA PHE A 297 -25.91 -1.20 20.08
C PHE A 297 -26.57 -2.55 20.38
N SER A 298 -27.81 -2.51 20.83
CA SER A 298 -28.54 -3.67 21.34
C SER A 298 -28.96 -4.66 20.26
N THR A 299 -29.06 -4.20 19.01
CA THR A 299 -29.23 -5.07 17.83
C THR A 299 -27.92 -5.56 17.25
N GLY A 300 -26.80 -4.91 17.61
CA GLY A 300 -25.46 -5.27 17.18
C GLY A 300 -25.01 -6.62 17.74
N LYS A 301 -24.06 -7.26 17.05
CA LYS A 301 -23.40 -8.48 17.50
C LYS A 301 -21.91 -8.25 17.57
N TYR A 302 -21.29 -8.72 18.64
CA TYR A 302 -19.91 -8.41 18.97
C TYR A 302 -19.10 -9.67 19.26
N VAL A 303 -17.80 -9.59 19.03
CA VAL A 303 -16.81 -10.57 19.48
C VAL A 303 -15.64 -9.83 20.15
N VAL A 304 -15.17 -10.35 21.28
CA VAL A 304 -14.02 -9.80 22.02
C VAL A 304 -13.05 -10.91 22.38
N TYR A 305 -11.76 -10.61 22.24
CA TYR A 305 -10.66 -11.44 22.71
C TYR A 305 -10.13 -10.84 24.01
N LYS A 306 -9.93 -11.68 25.03
CA LYS A 306 -9.48 -11.24 26.36
C LYS A 306 -8.43 -12.18 26.93
N GLY A 307 -7.37 -11.60 27.50
CA GLY A 307 -6.24 -12.36 28.07
C GLY A 307 -5.35 -12.95 26.98
N GLY A 308 -4.68 -14.06 27.28
CA GLY A 308 -3.77 -14.74 26.36
C GLY A 308 -2.31 -14.28 26.46
N GLY A 309 -1.46 -14.95 25.67
CA GLY A 309 -0.01 -14.75 25.67
C GLY A 309 0.50 -13.73 24.65
N ASP A 310 -0.38 -13.12 23.86
CA ASP A 310 -0.01 -12.21 22.76
C ASP A 310 0.55 -10.87 23.24
N ARG A 311 0.20 -10.47 24.47
CA ARG A 311 0.59 -9.17 25.02
C ARG A 311 2.11 -9.13 25.22
N CYS A 312 2.72 -8.02 24.78
CA CYS A 312 4.16 -7.79 24.82
C CYS A 312 5.02 -8.77 23.99
N LYS A 313 4.42 -9.53 23.05
CA LYS A 313 5.18 -10.26 22.02
C LYS A 313 5.64 -9.31 20.91
N SER A 314 6.44 -9.80 19.97
CA SER A 314 6.86 -8.99 18.81
C SER A 314 5.65 -8.43 18.07
N MET A 315 5.80 -7.27 17.41
CA MET A 315 4.69 -6.65 16.69
C MET A 315 4.13 -7.61 15.63
N ASN A 316 5.00 -8.36 14.96
CA ASN A 316 4.58 -9.37 13.99
C ASN A 316 3.67 -10.45 14.59
N HIS A 317 4.01 -10.95 15.78
CA HIS A 317 3.17 -11.91 16.50
C HIS A 317 1.81 -11.29 16.86
N TYR A 318 1.82 -10.07 17.43
CA TYR A 318 0.60 -9.35 17.76
C TYR A 318 -0.29 -9.16 16.53
N LEU A 319 0.27 -8.72 15.40
CA LEU A 319 -0.47 -8.52 14.15
C LEU A 319 -1.06 -9.81 13.60
N TRP A 320 -0.31 -10.91 13.67
CA TRP A 320 -0.77 -12.23 13.26
C TRP A 320 -2.03 -12.65 14.02
N SER A 321 -2.01 -12.45 15.34
CA SER A 321 -3.12 -12.71 16.25
C SER A 321 -4.29 -11.75 16.09
N PHE A 322 -4.01 -10.46 15.95
CA PHE A 322 -5.02 -9.42 15.73
C PHE A 322 -5.77 -9.64 14.41
N LEU A 323 -5.07 -9.98 13.33
CA LEU A 323 -5.72 -10.25 12.04
C LEU A 323 -6.50 -11.57 12.05
N CYS A 324 -6.10 -12.55 12.88
CA CYS A 324 -6.91 -13.73 13.10
C CYS A 324 -8.25 -13.37 13.78
N SER A 325 -8.22 -12.55 14.85
CA SER A 325 -9.45 -12.12 15.53
C SER A 325 -10.34 -11.25 14.63
N LEU A 326 -9.75 -10.38 13.80
CA LEU A 326 -10.47 -9.59 12.81
C LEU A 326 -11.09 -10.47 11.71
N GLY A 327 -10.36 -11.46 11.22
CA GLY A 327 -10.86 -12.44 10.24
C GLY A 327 -12.03 -13.26 10.79
N GLU A 328 -11.96 -13.69 12.05
CA GLU A 328 -13.09 -14.36 12.71
C GLU A 328 -14.30 -13.42 12.83
N ALA A 329 -14.10 -12.18 13.26
CA ALA A 329 -15.18 -11.22 13.39
C ALA A 329 -15.92 -11.01 12.05
N GLN A 330 -15.16 -10.90 10.95
CA GLN A 330 -15.71 -10.81 9.60
C GLN A 330 -16.47 -12.08 9.21
N TYR A 331 -15.90 -13.26 9.48
CA TYR A 331 -16.55 -14.55 9.19
C TYR A 331 -17.88 -14.71 9.94
N LEU A 332 -17.93 -14.31 11.21
CA LEU A 332 -19.13 -14.39 12.04
C LEU A 332 -20.13 -13.25 11.78
N ASN A 333 -19.78 -12.27 10.93
CA ASN A 333 -20.52 -11.02 10.73
C ASN A 333 -20.81 -10.29 12.06
N ARG A 334 -19.75 -10.13 12.87
CA ARG A 334 -19.78 -9.47 14.18
C ARG A 334 -18.79 -8.32 14.20
N THR A 335 -19.10 -7.28 14.97
CA THR A 335 -18.18 -6.18 15.25
C THR A 335 -17.08 -6.66 16.20
N LEU A 336 -15.81 -6.47 15.83
CA LEU A 336 -14.68 -6.77 16.71
C LEU A 336 -14.57 -5.67 17.78
N VAL A 337 -14.59 -6.07 19.05
CA VAL A 337 -14.25 -5.21 20.18
C VAL A 337 -12.74 -5.26 20.36
N MET A 338 -12.08 -4.14 20.07
CA MET A 338 -10.64 -4.01 19.94
C MET A 338 -10.05 -3.22 21.12
N ASP A 339 -9.00 -3.74 21.74
CA ASP A 339 -8.16 -2.96 22.66
C ASP A 339 -7.20 -2.09 21.83
N LEU A 340 -7.33 -0.76 21.93
CA LEU A 340 -6.42 0.20 21.29
C LEU A 340 -5.09 0.31 22.04
N THR A 341 -4.94 -0.36 23.17
CA THR A 341 -3.72 -0.36 23.98
C THR A 341 -2.81 -1.51 23.56
N ILE A 342 -1.61 -1.17 23.08
CA ILE A 342 -0.55 -2.09 22.71
C ILE A 342 0.52 -2.14 23.81
N CYS A 343 1.02 -3.33 24.08
CA CYS A 343 2.28 -3.50 24.82
C CYS A 343 3.44 -3.69 23.82
N LEU A 344 4.38 -2.75 23.82
CA LEU A 344 5.56 -2.81 22.98
C LEU A 344 6.61 -3.73 23.60
N ASN A 345 7.08 -4.71 22.81
CA ASN A 345 8.10 -5.65 23.24
C ASN A 345 9.47 -4.97 23.47
N ASN A 346 10.20 -5.46 24.46
CA ASN A 346 11.51 -4.93 24.86
C ASN A 346 12.57 -4.87 23.75
N LYS A 347 12.42 -5.64 22.68
CA LYS A 347 13.34 -5.57 21.54
C LYS A 347 13.28 -4.24 20.80
N TYR A 348 12.14 -3.55 20.86
CA TYR A 348 11.91 -2.25 20.22
C TYR A 348 12.18 -1.07 21.16
N THR A 349 12.41 -1.33 22.44
CA THR A 349 12.58 -0.26 23.45
C THR A 349 14.04 -0.01 23.72
N SER A 350 14.38 1.27 23.94
CA SER A 350 15.71 1.70 24.38
C SER A 350 16.01 1.19 25.81
N SER A 351 14.97 1.12 26.64
CA SER A 351 15.02 0.61 28.02
C SER A 351 15.29 -0.90 28.14
N LYS A 352 15.15 -1.67 27.04
CA LYS A 352 15.19 -3.14 27.03
C LYS A 352 14.17 -3.78 27.99
N GLN A 353 13.07 -3.08 28.26
CA GLN A 353 11.92 -3.57 29.01
C GLN A 353 10.65 -3.46 28.18
N ASN A 354 9.66 -4.30 28.47
CA ASN A 354 8.36 -4.22 27.79
C ASN A 354 7.64 -2.94 28.24
N GLU A 355 7.09 -2.20 27.29
CA GLU A 355 6.38 -0.95 27.54
C GLU A 355 4.90 -1.10 27.27
N GLU A 356 4.11 -1.13 28.35
CA GLU A 356 2.66 -1.23 28.31
C GLU A 356 2.02 0.14 28.03
N GLY A 357 0.82 0.16 27.44
CA GLY A 357 0.03 1.39 27.35
C GLY A 357 0.23 2.22 26.08
N LYS A 358 0.91 1.70 25.06
CA LYS A 358 1.09 2.43 23.79
C LYS A 358 -0.22 2.47 23.01
N ASP A 359 -0.50 3.57 22.32
CA ASP A 359 -1.71 3.69 21.50
C ASP A 359 -1.51 3.02 20.13
N PHE A 360 -2.49 2.21 19.70
CA PHE A 360 -2.50 1.57 18.38
C PHE A 360 -2.30 2.55 17.23
N ARG A 361 -2.83 3.78 17.36
CA ARG A 361 -2.76 4.85 16.35
C ARG A 361 -1.35 5.41 16.15
N PHE A 362 -0.42 5.11 17.07
CA PHE A 362 0.99 5.45 16.84
C PHE A 362 1.58 4.64 15.68
N TYR A 363 1.10 3.42 15.48
CA TYR A 363 1.69 2.45 14.55
C TYR A 363 0.84 2.22 13.31
N PHE A 364 -0.50 2.29 13.42
CA PHE A 364 -1.42 1.93 12.34
C PHE A 364 -2.52 2.98 12.11
N ASP A 365 -3.07 3.02 10.90
CA ASP A 365 -4.17 3.91 10.52
C ASP A 365 -5.53 3.35 11.00
N PHE A 366 -5.91 3.73 12.22
CA PHE A 366 -7.20 3.37 12.79
C PHE A 366 -8.39 3.98 12.04
N GLU A 367 -8.24 5.17 11.43
CA GLU A 367 -9.31 5.79 10.64
C GLU A 367 -9.67 4.88 9.46
N HIS A 368 -8.66 4.43 8.70
CA HIS A 368 -8.86 3.49 7.61
C HIS A 368 -9.46 2.15 8.09
N LEU A 369 -8.90 1.57 9.14
CA LEU A 369 -9.36 0.27 9.67
C LEU A 369 -10.84 0.35 10.07
N ARG A 370 -11.23 1.42 10.78
CA ARG A 370 -12.61 1.66 11.19
C ARG A 370 -13.55 1.88 10.02
N ASP A 371 -13.11 2.60 8.99
CA ASP A 371 -13.95 2.89 7.83
C ASP A 371 -14.10 1.64 6.92
N SER A 372 -13.17 0.68 7.02
CA SER A 372 -13.12 -0.52 6.17
C SER A 372 -13.63 -1.79 6.87
N ALA A 373 -13.65 -1.83 8.21
CA ALA A 373 -14.07 -2.97 9.01
C ALA A 373 -14.98 -2.57 10.18
N SER A 374 -15.84 -3.49 10.61
CA SER A 374 -16.68 -3.29 11.80
C SER A 374 -15.85 -3.51 13.07
N VAL A 375 -15.25 -2.43 13.57
CA VAL A 375 -14.47 -2.41 14.82
C VAL A 375 -15.02 -1.36 15.78
N ILE A 376 -14.93 -1.63 17.08
CA ILE A 376 -15.27 -0.70 18.15
C ILE A 376 -14.18 -0.72 19.22
N ASP A 377 -13.86 0.45 19.77
CA ASP A 377 -12.94 0.56 20.90
C ASP A 377 -13.49 -0.17 22.14
N GLN A 378 -12.61 -0.89 22.82
CA GLN A 378 -12.94 -1.71 23.98
C GLN A 378 -13.44 -0.88 25.16
N HIS A 379 -12.84 0.29 25.42
CA HIS A 379 -13.25 1.14 26.54
C HIS A 379 -14.69 1.63 26.33
N GLN A 380 -14.96 2.21 25.15
CA GLN A 380 -16.31 2.65 24.76
C GLN A 380 -17.32 1.51 24.83
N PHE A 381 -16.98 0.33 24.28
CA PHE A 381 -17.87 -0.83 24.30
C PHE A 381 -18.28 -1.23 25.73
N TRP A 382 -17.35 -1.22 26.68
CA TRP A 382 -17.67 -1.60 28.06
C TRP A 382 -18.47 -0.55 28.82
N GLU A 383 -18.34 0.74 28.48
CA GLU A 383 -19.21 1.79 29.01
C GLU A 383 -20.66 1.58 28.56
N ASP A 384 -20.85 1.39 27.25
CA ASP A 384 -22.16 1.14 26.65
C ASP A 384 -22.78 -0.17 27.12
N TRP A 385 -21.98 -1.23 27.21
CA TRP A 385 -22.41 -2.54 27.72
C TRP A 385 -22.93 -2.44 29.15
N LYS A 386 -22.25 -1.70 30.04
CA LYS A 386 -22.71 -1.52 31.44
C LYS A 386 -24.08 -0.84 31.52
N LEU A 387 -24.37 0.10 30.61
CA LEU A 387 -25.63 0.83 30.56
C LEU A 387 -26.78 -0.05 30.05
N TRP A 388 -26.55 -0.77 28.94
CA TRP A 388 -27.64 -1.42 28.21
C TRP A 388 -27.78 -2.91 28.46
N GLN A 389 -26.76 -3.61 28.99
CA GLN A 389 -26.82 -5.06 29.23
C GLN A 389 -28.05 -5.46 30.06
N LYS A 390 -28.30 -4.78 31.18
CA LYS A 390 -29.44 -5.08 32.06
C LYS A 390 -30.77 -4.59 31.48
N LYS A 391 -30.74 -3.41 30.84
CA LYS A 391 -31.93 -2.76 30.28
C LYS A 391 -32.53 -3.57 29.13
N ASP A 392 -31.67 -4.02 28.21
CA ASP A 392 -32.06 -4.71 26.98
C ASP A 392 -31.87 -6.23 27.04
N LYS A 393 -31.48 -6.75 28.21
CA LYS A 393 -31.27 -8.18 28.48
C LYS A 393 -30.25 -8.82 27.52
N LEU A 394 -29.15 -8.11 27.25
CA LEU A 394 -28.08 -8.59 26.37
C LEU A 394 -27.37 -9.78 26.99
N SER A 395 -27.12 -10.82 26.19
CA SER A 395 -26.47 -12.05 26.64
C SER A 395 -25.04 -12.18 26.12
N MET A 396 -24.22 -12.93 26.86
CA MET A 396 -22.81 -13.15 26.56
C MET A 396 -22.51 -14.65 26.54
N HIS A 397 -21.83 -15.09 25.49
CA HIS A 397 -21.35 -16.45 25.30
C HIS A 397 -19.84 -16.51 25.58
N LEU A 398 -19.44 -17.23 26.63
CA LEU A 398 -18.04 -17.39 27.01
C LEU A 398 -17.44 -18.62 26.33
N VAL A 399 -16.29 -18.43 25.69
CA VAL A 399 -15.49 -19.49 25.05
C VAL A 399 -14.10 -19.46 25.66
N GLU A 400 -13.73 -20.49 26.42
CA GLU A 400 -12.41 -20.60 27.07
C GLU A 400 -11.45 -21.54 26.35
N ASP A 401 -11.95 -22.35 25.42
CA ASP A 401 -11.16 -23.31 24.64
C ASP A 401 -10.91 -22.77 23.21
N PHE A 402 -9.64 -22.62 22.84
CA PHE A 402 -9.25 -22.12 21.52
C PHE A 402 -9.57 -23.11 20.39
N HIS A 403 -9.73 -24.42 20.69
CA HIS A 403 -10.14 -25.44 19.71
C HIS A 403 -11.59 -25.30 19.26
N VAL A 404 -12.39 -24.46 19.93
CA VAL A 404 -13.74 -24.13 19.46
C VAL A 404 -13.60 -23.30 18.17
N THR A 405 -13.85 -23.98 17.05
CA THR A 405 -13.71 -23.36 15.74
C THR A 405 -14.79 -22.29 15.51
N PRO A 406 -14.47 -21.24 14.75
CA PRO A 406 -15.42 -20.20 14.36
C PRO A 406 -16.68 -20.74 13.69
N MET A 407 -16.58 -21.85 12.95
CA MET A 407 -17.71 -22.54 12.33
C MET A 407 -18.76 -22.99 13.37
N LYS A 408 -18.34 -23.42 14.56
CA LYS A 408 -19.25 -23.79 15.67
C LYS A 408 -19.95 -22.58 16.28
N LEU A 409 -19.34 -21.40 16.18
CA LEU A 409 -19.85 -20.16 16.74
C LEU A 409 -20.80 -19.40 15.81
N ALA A 410 -20.90 -19.77 14.53
CA ALA A 410 -21.74 -19.11 13.53
C ALA A 410 -23.22 -19.01 13.94
N ASN A 411 -23.73 -20.03 14.64
CA ASN A 411 -25.14 -20.10 15.06
C ASN A 411 -25.41 -19.50 16.45
N VAL A 412 -24.38 -18.99 17.14
CA VAL A 412 -24.54 -18.38 18.47
C VAL A 412 -25.36 -17.10 18.35
N LYS A 413 -26.47 -17.03 19.09
CA LYS A 413 -27.41 -15.90 19.07
C LYS A 413 -27.06 -14.80 20.06
N ASP A 414 -26.18 -15.08 21.03
CA ASP A 414 -25.78 -14.13 22.05
C ASP A 414 -25.20 -12.85 21.45
N THR A 415 -25.48 -11.72 22.09
CA THR A 415 -25.04 -10.39 21.66
C THR A 415 -23.52 -10.31 21.63
N LEU A 416 -22.85 -10.82 22.67
CA LEU A 416 -21.39 -10.83 22.79
C LEU A 416 -20.86 -12.26 22.80
N ILE A 417 -19.87 -12.56 21.96
CA ILE A 417 -19.00 -13.72 22.11
C ILE A 417 -17.70 -13.25 22.77
N MET A 418 -17.36 -13.83 23.91
CA MET A 418 -16.10 -13.57 24.61
C MET A 418 -15.19 -14.78 24.48
N ARG A 419 -14.13 -14.65 23.69
CA ARG A 419 -13.02 -15.60 23.71
C ARG A 419 -12.05 -15.20 24.83
N LYS A 420 -11.95 -16.05 25.85
CA LYS A 420 -11.10 -15.81 27.01
C LYS A 420 -9.96 -16.81 27.00
N PHE A 421 -8.74 -16.29 26.90
CA PHE A 421 -7.53 -17.09 26.85
C PHE A 421 -6.84 -17.11 28.21
N GLY A 422 -6.25 -18.25 28.55
CA GLY A 422 -5.52 -18.45 29.80
C GLY A 422 -4.13 -17.79 29.79
N ALA A 423 -3.36 -18.04 30.85
CA ALA A 423 -1.99 -17.53 31.00
C ALA A 423 -0.90 -18.54 30.60
N VAL A 424 -1.27 -19.80 30.33
CA VAL A 424 -0.32 -20.88 30.08
C VAL A 424 0.00 -20.97 28.59
N GLU A 425 1.26 -20.71 28.25
CA GLU A 425 1.80 -20.87 26.89
C GLU A 425 2.09 -22.36 26.58
N PRO A 426 2.04 -22.79 25.30
CA PRO A 426 1.81 -22.01 24.07
C PRO A 426 0.34 -21.93 23.62
N ASP A 427 -0.57 -22.59 24.33
CA ASP A 427 -1.96 -22.79 23.91
C ASP A 427 -2.89 -21.60 24.23
N ASN A 428 -2.33 -20.44 24.54
CA ASN A 428 -3.05 -19.23 24.92
C ASN A 428 -2.89 -18.07 23.92
N TYR A 429 -2.33 -18.31 22.74
CA TYR A 429 -2.23 -17.30 21.69
C TYR A 429 -3.50 -17.22 20.84
N TRP A 430 -3.91 -16.02 20.47
CA TRP A 430 -5.14 -15.80 19.71
C TRP A 430 -5.07 -16.39 18.30
N TYR A 431 -3.90 -16.34 17.65
CA TYR A 431 -3.74 -16.88 16.30
C TYR A 431 -4.07 -18.37 16.18
N ARG A 432 -4.00 -19.13 17.28
CA ARG A 432 -4.33 -20.57 17.32
C ARG A 432 -5.77 -20.84 16.90
N VAL A 433 -6.67 -19.87 17.04
CA VAL A 433 -8.06 -19.97 16.57
C VAL A 433 -8.14 -20.17 15.04
N CYS A 434 -7.18 -19.60 14.31
CA CYS A 434 -7.13 -19.65 12.85
C CYS A 434 -6.23 -20.78 12.32
N GLU A 435 -5.69 -21.65 13.17
CA GLU A 435 -4.90 -22.80 12.74
C GLU A 435 -5.75 -24.04 12.44
N GLY A 436 -5.16 -25.03 11.78
CA GLY A 436 -5.79 -26.31 11.49
C GLY A 436 -6.92 -26.17 10.48
N GLU A 437 -8.10 -26.72 10.80
CA GLU A 437 -9.26 -26.71 9.91
C GLU A 437 -9.74 -25.27 9.58
N THR A 438 -9.51 -24.32 10.49
CA THR A 438 -9.93 -22.93 10.34
C THR A 438 -9.07 -22.15 9.33
N GLU A 439 -7.83 -22.58 9.08
CA GLU A 439 -6.87 -21.85 8.22
C GLU A 439 -7.39 -21.72 6.77
N SER A 440 -8.14 -22.72 6.30
CA SER A 440 -8.76 -22.71 4.97
C SER A 440 -10.00 -21.82 4.86
N VAL A 441 -10.60 -21.44 6.00
CA VAL A 441 -11.88 -20.74 6.08
C VAL A 441 -11.68 -19.28 6.45
N ILE A 442 -10.84 -19.01 7.44
CA ILE A 442 -10.55 -17.65 7.89
C ILE A 442 -9.33 -17.12 7.19
N GLN A 443 -9.57 -16.15 6.32
CA GLN A 443 -8.51 -15.33 5.76
C GLN A 443 -8.17 -14.20 6.73
N ARG A 444 -6.89 -14.07 7.07
CA ARG A 444 -6.36 -12.89 7.78
C ARG A 444 -6.43 -11.69 6.83
N PRO A 445 -7.20 -10.64 7.15
CA PRO A 445 -7.45 -9.55 6.21
C PRO A 445 -6.33 -8.49 6.26
N TRP A 446 -5.12 -8.87 5.85
CA TRP A 446 -3.93 -8.00 5.81
C TRP A 446 -4.18 -6.68 5.07
N HIS A 447 -5.04 -6.70 4.04
CA HIS A 447 -5.41 -5.54 3.24
C HIS A 447 -6.09 -4.40 4.01
N LEU A 448 -6.63 -4.66 5.21
CA LEU A 448 -7.34 -3.69 6.04
C LEU A 448 -6.45 -2.98 7.06
N LEU A 449 -5.23 -3.48 7.28
CA LEU A 449 -4.30 -2.90 8.23
C LEU A 449 -3.27 -2.06 7.48
N TRP A 450 -3.36 -0.74 7.62
CA TRP A 450 -2.42 0.22 7.03
C TRP A 450 -1.52 0.82 8.10
N LYS A 451 -0.30 1.21 7.72
CA LYS A 451 0.62 1.88 8.64
C LYS A 451 0.10 3.27 9.01
N SER A 452 0.56 3.79 10.14
CA SER A 452 0.18 5.11 10.61
C SER A 452 0.52 6.17 9.56
N ARG A 453 -0.47 7.01 9.22
CA ARG A 453 -0.27 8.15 8.29
C ARG A 453 0.83 9.09 8.78
N ARG A 454 0.98 9.24 10.10
CA ARG A 454 2.02 10.07 10.71
C ARG A 454 3.42 9.55 10.41
N LEU A 455 3.59 8.23 10.38
CA LEU A 455 4.85 7.60 9.97
C LEU A 455 5.05 7.76 8.47
N MET A 456 4.01 7.57 7.65
CA MET A 456 4.09 7.78 6.20
C MET A 456 4.40 9.24 5.82
N ASP A 457 3.99 10.20 6.64
CA ASP A 457 4.31 11.62 6.47
C ASP A 457 5.80 11.89 6.73
N ILE A 458 6.41 11.25 7.73
CA ILE A 458 7.87 11.28 7.96
C ILE A 458 8.59 10.70 6.74
N VAL A 459 8.17 9.51 6.28
CA VAL A 459 8.76 8.85 5.10
C VAL A 459 8.71 9.77 3.88
N SER A 460 7.59 10.45 3.67
CA SER A 460 7.43 11.39 2.56
C SER A 460 8.31 12.63 2.73
N GLY A 461 8.52 13.11 3.96
CA GLY A 461 9.47 14.17 4.27
C GLY A 461 10.92 13.79 3.96
N ILE A 462 11.34 12.57 4.33
CA ILE A 462 12.66 12.03 4.01
C ILE A 462 12.85 11.94 2.49
N ALA A 463 11.92 11.28 1.79
CA ALA A 463 11.97 11.15 0.33
C ALA A 463 11.97 12.51 -0.37
N SER A 464 11.21 13.47 0.16
CA SER A 464 11.15 14.85 -0.35
C SER A 464 12.47 15.60 -0.20
N LYS A 465 13.23 15.38 0.87
CA LYS A 465 14.57 15.99 1.05
C LYS A 465 15.61 15.41 0.09
N MET A 466 15.42 14.17 -0.36
CA MET A 466 16.17 13.56 -1.46
C MET A 466 15.53 13.81 -2.84
N ASN A 467 14.61 14.77 -2.95
CA ASN A 467 13.90 15.14 -4.19
C ASN A 467 13.16 14.01 -4.90
N TRP A 468 12.82 12.92 -4.18
CA TRP A 468 12.29 11.68 -4.77
C TRP A 468 13.20 11.06 -5.85
N ASP A 469 14.48 11.44 -5.86
CA ASP A 469 15.51 10.94 -6.78
C ASP A 469 16.67 10.31 -6.00
N PHE A 470 16.45 9.07 -5.55
CA PHE A 470 17.44 8.31 -4.80
C PHE A 470 17.32 6.81 -5.07
N ASP A 471 18.42 6.11 -4.81
CA ASP A 471 18.47 4.64 -4.73
C ASP A 471 18.62 4.23 -3.27
N SER A 472 18.31 2.98 -2.97
CA SER A 472 18.28 2.49 -1.59
C SER A 472 18.96 1.14 -1.43
N ALA A 473 19.64 0.97 -0.30
CA ALA A 473 20.25 -0.28 0.12
C ALA A 473 19.77 -0.64 1.54
N HIS A 474 19.33 -1.87 1.73
CA HIS A 474 19.05 -2.43 3.05
C HIS A 474 20.21 -3.32 3.45
N VAL A 475 20.98 -2.88 4.44
CA VAL A 475 22.22 -3.49 4.92
C VAL A 475 22.04 -4.03 6.33
N VAL A 476 21.87 -5.33 6.45
CA VAL A 476 21.72 -6.05 7.73
C VAL A 476 23.09 -6.47 8.24
N ARG A 477 23.43 -5.99 9.42
CA ARG A 477 24.65 -6.30 10.16
C ARG A 477 24.29 -6.61 11.61
N GLY A 478 24.42 -5.64 12.51
CA GLY A 478 24.05 -5.74 13.91
C GLY A 478 24.53 -7.04 14.58
N ASP A 479 23.61 -7.74 15.24
CA ASP A 479 23.90 -9.01 15.91
C ASP A 479 24.10 -10.19 14.93
N LYS A 480 23.55 -10.10 13.70
CA LYS A 480 23.73 -11.14 12.68
C LYS A 480 25.17 -11.18 12.17
N ALA A 481 25.77 -10.03 11.87
CA ALA A 481 27.16 -9.93 11.43
C ALA A 481 28.17 -10.40 12.50
N LYS A 482 27.79 -10.35 13.79
CA LYS A 482 28.62 -10.86 14.90
C LYS A 482 28.53 -12.37 15.08
N ASN A 483 27.62 -13.05 14.38
CA ASN A 483 27.36 -14.47 14.55
C ASN A 483 27.76 -15.28 13.29
N PRO A 484 29.06 -15.57 13.12
CA PRO A 484 29.56 -16.32 11.96
C PRO A 484 29.11 -17.78 11.94
N ALA A 485 28.59 -18.31 13.06
CA ALA A 485 28.07 -19.67 13.12
C ALA A 485 26.75 -19.82 12.34
N LEU A 486 25.95 -18.75 12.23
CA LEU A 486 24.71 -18.73 11.44
C LEU A 486 24.86 -17.96 10.12
N TRP A 487 25.73 -16.93 10.07
CA TRP A 487 25.97 -16.10 8.89
C TRP A 487 27.49 -15.93 8.65
N PRO A 488 28.14 -16.94 8.04
CA PRO A 488 29.60 -16.98 7.91
C PRO A 488 30.20 -15.87 7.02
N ASN A 489 29.46 -15.38 6.02
CA ASN A 489 29.97 -14.43 5.03
C ASN A 489 29.46 -13.00 5.25
N LEU A 490 28.30 -12.85 5.92
CA LEU A 490 27.57 -11.59 6.05
C LEU A 490 28.43 -10.39 6.45
N ALA A 491 29.32 -10.54 7.45
CA ALA A 491 30.15 -9.43 7.93
C ALA A 491 31.15 -8.92 6.88
N ALA A 492 31.73 -9.83 6.09
CA ALA A 492 32.70 -9.51 5.04
C ALA A 492 32.00 -8.97 3.78
N ASP A 493 30.89 -9.58 3.40
CA ASP A 493 30.11 -9.22 2.21
C ASP A 493 29.45 -7.84 2.33
N THR A 494 29.08 -7.44 3.55
CA THR A 494 28.51 -6.12 3.84
C THR A 494 29.54 -5.11 4.36
N SER A 495 30.85 -5.38 4.16
CA SER A 495 31.90 -4.41 4.48
C SER A 495 31.92 -3.24 3.48
N PRO A 496 32.47 -2.06 3.83
CA PRO A 496 32.40 -0.89 2.97
C PRO A 496 33.06 -1.10 1.60
N ASP A 497 34.18 -1.83 1.56
CA ASP A 497 34.88 -2.17 0.32
C ASP A 497 34.04 -3.10 -0.57
N SER A 498 33.43 -4.13 0.02
CA SER A 498 32.52 -5.05 -0.70
C SER A 498 31.27 -4.34 -1.22
N LEU A 499 30.72 -3.42 -0.42
CA LEU A 499 29.60 -2.57 -0.82
C LEU A 499 29.99 -1.63 -1.96
N LEU A 500 31.15 -0.97 -1.89
CA LEU A 500 31.66 -0.09 -2.95
C LEU A 500 31.83 -0.81 -4.29
N SER A 501 32.24 -2.08 -4.25
CA SER A 501 32.34 -2.95 -5.42
C SER A 501 30.95 -3.32 -5.94
N THR A 502 30.11 -3.91 -5.08
CA THR A 502 28.81 -4.48 -5.47
C THR A 502 27.81 -3.41 -5.91
N LEU A 503 27.79 -2.27 -5.20
CA LEU A 503 26.92 -1.15 -5.56
C LEU A 503 27.42 -0.44 -6.81
N GLY A 504 28.73 -0.41 -7.07
CA GLY A 504 29.30 0.28 -8.24
C GLY A 504 28.78 -0.23 -9.58
N ASP A 505 28.43 -1.51 -9.66
CA ASP A 505 27.86 -2.12 -10.86
C ASP A 505 26.34 -1.91 -10.98
N LYS A 506 25.68 -1.52 -9.88
CA LYS A 506 24.22 -1.43 -9.80
C LYS A 506 23.72 0.01 -9.75
N ILE A 507 24.45 0.92 -9.09
CA ILE A 507 24.04 2.31 -8.81
C ILE A 507 25.06 3.26 -9.43
N ASP A 508 24.56 4.29 -10.10
CA ASP A 508 25.42 5.26 -10.77
C ASP A 508 26.11 6.18 -9.75
N ASN A 509 27.36 6.56 -10.03
CA ASN A 509 28.14 7.45 -9.18
C ASN A 509 27.46 8.83 -9.02
N GLY A 510 27.62 9.43 -7.84
CA GLY A 510 27.10 10.75 -7.49
C GLY A 510 25.63 10.78 -7.07
N ARG A 511 24.93 9.64 -7.10
CA ARG A 511 23.51 9.56 -6.71
C ARG A 511 23.31 9.62 -5.20
N ASN A 512 22.09 10.02 -4.79
CA ASN A 512 21.63 9.87 -3.42
C ASN A 512 21.42 8.39 -3.12
N LEU A 513 22.07 7.90 -2.07
CA LEU A 513 21.96 6.52 -1.60
C LEU A 513 21.42 6.52 -0.16
N TYR A 514 20.18 6.08 0.00
CA TYR A 514 19.60 5.84 1.32
C TYR A 514 20.00 4.46 1.84
N ILE A 515 20.61 4.40 3.02
CA ILE A 515 21.07 3.14 3.63
C ILE A 515 20.20 2.86 4.86
N ALA A 516 19.32 1.86 4.73
CA ALA A 516 18.56 1.30 5.83
C ALA A 516 19.40 0.21 6.51
N THR A 517 19.74 0.38 7.79
CA THR A 517 20.70 -0.51 8.46
C THR A 517 20.48 -0.61 9.97
N ASP A 518 20.81 -1.77 10.53
CA ASP A 518 20.90 -2.01 11.98
C ASP A 518 22.35 -1.93 12.51
N GLU A 519 23.30 -1.45 11.70
CA GLU A 519 24.65 -1.09 12.14
C GLU A 519 24.58 0.18 13.01
N PRO A 520 24.94 0.12 14.31
CA PRO A 520 24.82 1.26 15.21
C PRO A 520 25.73 2.44 14.86
N ASP A 521 26.87 2.20 14.21
CA ASP A 521 27.83 3.23 13.83
C ASP A 521 27.73 3.54 12.34
N THR A 522 27.05 4.63 11.98
CA THR A 522 26.90 5.03 10.58
C THR A 522 28.22 5.50 9.94
N SER A 523 29.23 5.86 10.74
CA SER A 523 30.57 6.21 10.21
C SER A 523 31.28 5.01 9.58
N PHE A 524 30.84 3.78 9.89
CA PHE A 524 31.26 2.57 9.21
C PHE A 524 31.12 2.68 7.68
N PHE A 525 30.11 3.40 7.20
CA PHE A 525 29.82 3.58 5.78
C PHE A 525 30.49 4.79 5.15
N ASP A 526 31.32 5.54 5.88
CA ASP A 526 32.02 6.73 5.37
C ASP A 526 32.78 6.50 4.06
N PRO A 527 33.43 5.34 3.80
CA PRO A 527 34.07 5.07 2.52
C PRO A 527 33.13 5.15 1.31
N LEU A 528 31.81 4.95 1.48
CA LEU A 528 30.83 5.09 0.40
C LEU A 528 30.63 6.54 -0.06
N LYS A 529 31.00 7.52 0.77
CA LYS A 529 30.85 8.96 0.48
C LYS A 529 31.69 9.43 -0.71
N ASP A 530 32.75 8.69 -1.05
CA ASP A 530 33.58 8.97 -2.21
C ASP A 530 32.83 8.78 -3.53
N LYS A 531 31.80 7.91 -3.55
CA LYS A 531 30.99 7.62 -4.75
C LYS A 531 29.56 8.08 -4.65
N TYR A 532 28.97 8.15 -3.45
CA TYR A 532 27.54 8.40 -3.27
C TYR A 532 27.28 9.48 -2.22
N THR A 533 26.15 10.18 -2.34
CA THR A 533 25.65 11.00 -1.22
C THR A 533 24.84 10.09 -0.31
N THR A 534 25.45 9.64 0.80
CA THR A 534 24.84 8.69 1.74
C THR A 534 23.86 9.37 2.67
N HIS A 535 22.71 8.74 2.91
CA HIS A 535 21.67 9.19 3.83
C HIS A 535 21.23 8.05 4.75
N PHE A 536 21.03 8.36 6.02
CA PHE A 536 20.54 7.44 7.04
C PHE A 536 19.28 8.00 7.70
N LEU A 537 18.53 7.15 8.40
CA LEU A 537 17.34 7.58 9.13
C LEU A 537 17.65 8.78 10.04
N ASP A 538 18.68 8.68 10.88
CA ASP A 538 19.01 9.68 11.90
C ASP A 538 19.49 11.04 11.35
N ASP A 539 19.81 11.13 10.05
CA ASP A 539 20.09 12.40 9.38
C ASP A 539 18.83 13.30 9.29
N TYR A 540 17.65 12.71 9.48
CA TYR A 540 16.34 13.36 9.36
C TYR A 540 15.58 13.48 10.69
N LYS A 541 16.30 13.39 11.81
CA LYS A 541 15.71 13.39 13.16
C LYS A 541 14.81 14.58 13.47
N GLU A 542 14.99 15.71 12.77
CA GLU A 542 14.14 16.88 12.88
C GLU A 542 12.66 16.57 12.59
N LEU A 543 12.36 15.54 11.78
CA LEU A 543 11.01 15.15 11.41
C LEU A 543 10.21 14.48 12.55
N TRP A 544 10.87 14.05 13.63
CA TRP A 544 10.22 13.52 14.84
C TRP A 544 10.76 14.12 16.14
N SER A 545 11.65 15.12 16.05
CA SER A 545 12.16 15.88 17.20
C SER A 545 11.07 16.72 17.89
N GLU A 546 11.38 17.33 19.03
CA GLU A 546 10.42 18.08 19.87
C GLU A 546 9.63 19.19 19.14
N ASN A 547 10.18 19.73 18.06
CA ASN A 547 9.56 20.80 17.26
C ASN A 547 8.79 20.28 16.03
N SER A 548 8.74 18.96 15.82
CA SER A 548 8.10 18.35 14.67
C SER A 548 6.58 18.26 14.82
N ASP A 549 5.88 18.26 13.68
CA ASP A 549 4.45 17.97 13.62
C ASP A 549 4.14 16.59 14.25
N TRP A 550 4.97 15.58 13.95
CA TRP A 550 4.81 14.24 14.51
C TRP A 550 4.85 14.24 16.05
N TYR A 551 5.82 14.92 16.66
CA TYR A 551 5.96 14.98 18.11
C TYR A 551 4.77 15.70 18.76
N ILE A 552 4.36 16.83 18.19
CA ILE A 552 3.22 17.61 18.71
C ILE A 552 1.93 16.78 18.61
N GLU A 553 1.67 16.17 17.46
CA GLU A 553 0.45 15.38 17.23
C GLU A 553 0.41 14.13 18.12
N THR A 554 1.50 13.38 18.23
CA THR A 554 1.55 12.16 19.06
C THR A 554 1.52 12.48 20.55
N LYS A 555 2.16 13.55 21.01
CA LYS A 555 2.07 14.03 22.39
C LYS A 555 0.63 14.41 22.75
N ASN A 556 -0.07 15.11 21.87
CA ASN A 556 -1.47 15.47 22.08
C ASN A 556 -2.36 14.23 22.14
N LEU A 557 -2.12 13.26 21.25
CA LEU A 557 -2.81 11.97 21.24
C LEU A 557 -2.56 11.17 22.54
N ASN A 558 -1.36 11.30 23.10
CA ASN A 558 -0.93 10.64 24.33
C ASN A 558 -1.17 11.48 25.59
N ASN A 559 -2.26 12.25 25.65
CA ASN A 559 -2.65 13.04 26.83
C ASN A 559 -1.57 14.02 27.32
N GLY A 560 -0.78 14.59 26.41
CA GLY A 560 0.30 15.53 26.72
C GLY A 560 1.63 14.86 27.11
N ILE A 561 1.70 13.52 27.14
CA ILE A 561 2.91 12.78 27.47
C ILE A 561 3.74 12.57 26.18
N PRO A 562 5.01 13.00 26.12
CA PRO A 562 5.86 12.76 24.96
C PRO A 562 5.94 11.29 24.57
N VAL A 563 5.92 11.02 23.27
CA VAL A 563 6.08 9.68 22.70
C VAL A 563 7.50 9.56 22.15
N GLU A 564 8.22 8.51 22.55
CA GLU A 564 9.52 8.18 21.98
C GLU A 564 9.34 7.61 20.56
N PHE A 565 10.18 8.04 19.62
CA PHE A 565 10.27 7.43 18.29
C PHE A 565 11.00 6.08 18.39
N ASP A 566 10.24 5.08 18.83
CA ASP A 566 10.75 3.77 19.26
C ASP A 566 11.33 2.92 18.11
N GLY A 567 11.98 1.82 18.46
CA GLY A 567 12.66 0.94 17.51
C GLY A 567 11.73 0.31 16.47
N TYR A 568 10.44 0.12 16.76
CA TYR A 568 9.49 -0.37 15.78
C TYR A 568 9.15 0.72 14.76
N MET A 569 8.85 1.94 15.23
CA MET A 569 8.60 3.09 14.33
C MET A 569 9.80 3.39 13.44
N ARG A 570 11.02 3.33 14.01
CA ARG A 570 12.28 3.47 13.26
C ARG A 570 12.37 2.44 12.15
N GLY A 571 12.22 1.16 12.47
CA GLY A 571 12.30 0.08 11.47
C GLY A 571 11.23 0.19 10.38
N GLU A 572 10.01 0.61 10.74
CA GLU A 572 8.94 0.83 9.77
C GLU A 572 9.24 2.00 8.84
N VAL A 573 9.68 3.16 9.36
CA VAL A 573 10.04 4.31 8.52
C VAL A 573 11.25 4.00 7.64
N ASP A 574 12.27 3.36 8.19
CA ASP A 574 13.51 3.03 7.48
C ASP A 574 13.25 2.13 6.27
N MET A 575 12.46 1.07 6.47
CA MET A 575 12.05 0.19 5.36
C MET A 575 11.17 0.92 4.34
N GLU A 576 10.25 1.77 4.81
CA GLU A 576 9.35 2.48 3.91
C GLU A 576 10.08 3.50 3.02
N VAL A 577 11.13 4.13 3.53
CA VAL A 577 12.04 4.94 2.70
C VAL A 577 12.80 4.03 1.73
N PHE A 578 13.34 2.90 2.19
CA PHE A 578 14.01 1.92 1.32
C PHE A 578 13.12 1.50 0.13
N LEU A 579 11.85 1.16 0.37
CA LEU A 579 10.91 0.72 -0.68
C LEU A 579 10.56 1.80 -1.71
N ARG A 580 10.89 3.07 -1.46
CA ARG A 580 10.69 4.21 -2.37
C ARG A 580 11.90 4.51 -3.26
N GLY A 581 13.05 3.89 -2.99
CA GLY A 581 14.23 4.01 -3.85
C GLY A 581 13.98 3.45 -5.26
N LYS A 582 14.60 4.06 -6.28
CA LYS A 582 14.46 3.66 -7.69
C LYS A 582 15.06 2.27 -7.91
N LYS A 583 16.30 2.06 -7.46
CA LYS A 583 16.95 0.75 -7.31
C LYS A 583 16.95 0.36 -5.84
N GLN A 584 16.62 -0.91 -5.55
CA GLN A 584 16.49 -1.46 -4.22
C GLN A 584 17.47 -2.62 -4.09
N ILE A 585 18.47 -2.47 -3.23
CA ILE A 585 19.52 -3.47 -3.03
C ILE A 585 19.32 -4.11 -1.65
N GLU A 586 19.02 -5.41 -1.61
CA GLU A 586 18.77 -6.11 -0.35
C GLU A 586 19.95 -6.98 0.08
N THR A 587 20.26 -7.02 1.38
CA THR A 587 21.38 -7.82 1.91
C THR A 587 21.37 -9.26 1.43
N PHE A 588 20.31 -10.01 1.73
CA PHE A 588 20.25 -11.46 1.51
C PHE A 588 19.84 -11.87 0.09
N ASN A 589 19.66 -10.90 -0.81
CA ASN A 589 19.34 -11.14 -2.21
C ASN A 589 20.47 -10.64 -3.13
N ASP A 590 21.11 -9.54 -2.77
CA ASP A 590 22.02 -8.80 -3.64
C ASP A 590 23.44 -8.67 -3.11
N LEU A 591 23.65 -8.74 -1.79
CA LEU A 591 24.93 -8.40 -1.16
C LEU A 591 25.68 -9.61 -0.62
N THR A 592 24.98 -10.62 -0.10
CA THR A 592 25.60 -11.83 0.47
C THR A 592 24.98 -13.11 -0.08
N SER A 593 25.76 -14.18 -0.08
CA SER A 593 25.26 -15.55 -0.34
C SER A 593 24.62 -16.21 0.89
N ASP A 594 24.72 -15.60 2.07
CA ASP A 594 24.12 -16.15 3.27
C ASP A 594 22.58 -16.07 3.24
N CYS A 595 21.93 -17.04 3.86
CA CYS A 595 20.47 -17.08 3.94
C CYS A 595 19.98 -16.16 5.08
N LYS A 596 18.84 -15.50 4.87
CA LYS A 596 18.23 -14.58 5.86
C LYS A 596 18.07 -15.18 7.26
N ASP A 597 17.69 -16.46 7.32
CA ASP A 597 17.38 -17.18 8.57
C ASP A 597 18.54 -18.09 9.02
N GLY A 598 19.72 -17.96 8.40
CA GLY A 598 20.95 -18.66 8.75
C GLY A 598 21.23 -19.90 7.91
N ILE A 599 22.33 -20.60 8.20
CA ILE A 599 22.77 -21.79 7.45
C ILE A 599 21.62 -22.82 7.30
N ASN A 600 21.50 -23.41 6.11
CA ASN A 600 20.49 -24.41 5.72
C ASN A 600 19.05 -23.89 5.61
N THR A 601 18.82 -22.57 5.56
CA THR A 601 17.48 -22.00 5.40
C THR A 601 17.18 -21.43 4.01
N CYS A 602 18.18 -21.36 3.12
CA CYS A 602 17.96 -20.93 1.75
C CYS A 602 16.97 -21.86 1.07
N LYS A 603 15.89 -21.30 0.51
CA LYS A 603 15.06 -22.04 -0.43
C LYS A 603 15.91 -22.27 -1.67
N ASN A 604 16.18 -23.51 -2.02
CA ASN A 604 16.72 -23.83 -3.33
C ASN A 604 15.70 -23.32 -4.36
N ASN A 605 16.03 -22.22 -5.05
CA ASN A 605 15.29 -21.82 -6.24
C ASN A 605 15.41 -22.98 -7.23
N SER A 606 14.33 -23.77 -7.34
CA SER A 606 14.17 -24.81 -8.36
C SER A 606 13.22 -24.29 -9.41
#